data_AF-A2ZKZ5-F1
#
_entry.id   AF-A2ZKZ5-F1
#
_cell.length_a   1.000
_cell.length_b   1.000
_cell.length_c   1.000
_cell.angle_alpha   90.00
_cell.angle_beta   90.00
_cell.angle_gamma   90.00
#
_symmetry.space_group_name_H-M   'P 1'
#
loop_
_entity.id
_entity.type
_entity.pdbx_description
1 polymer ?
#
loop_
_entity_poly.entity_id
_entity_poly.type
_entity_poly.pdbx_seq_one_letter_code
_entity_poly.pdbx_strand_id
1 'polypeptide(L)'
;MEALPPVAVAGTVLEDLPEDALLAILALLAPTDAAAAACACRRLAAAASSPSLPLALALRLGLPPPRPLLPASAARLLRSLHRLRRLLGLWRRLPSSSFSGSGYRSTSSSSSLAAFEWAPGGTLAASLLAPSARGLAVAKSPFVTLSIDETGETVAAMGDVPVSVNFVGNNHIVVEAAAASSGDDDDEAAMEGGSPPEVMYMHFANRRSTGAGRKRRSKQGRRRGRAMEAEHFVRIADAEPTEARPLQGLWKGISESRTLEFYLVTYDGIGGITCRQVSDTRGQNSGFTPIFWTTNTTFLEQPFSEKELDHYIRREHIQGVDSDHAATENRAISRILCINSSYDVVDHHLSAPLDDMRNVEGRIWLYDDGTFGFGFSGSNSIIDLKHVSSDGCILDALH
;
A
#
# COMPACT_ATOMS: atom_id res chain seq x y z
N MET A 1 -23.71 -38.93 45.12
CA MET A 1 -22.91 -38.32 44.04
C MET A 1 -23.91 -37.84 43.02
N GLU A 2 -24.41 -36.62 43.24
CA GLU A 2 -25.50 -36.02 42.47
C GLU A 2 -24.89 -35.47 41.18
N ALA A 3 -25.35 -35.98 40.04
CA ALA A 3 -24.85 -35.59 38.74
C ALA A 3 -25.33 -34.17 38.42
N LEU A 4 -24.40 -33.21 38.36
CA LEU A 4 -24.63 -31.88 37.83
C LEU A 4 -25.11 -32.00 36.37
N PRO A 5 -26.16 -31.25 35.96
CA PRO A 5 -26.61 -31.27 34.59
C PRO A 5 -25.57 -30.60 33.68
N PRO A 6 -25.46 -31.01 32.41
CA PRO A 6 -24.55 -30.39 31.46
C PRO A 6 -24.96 -28.92 31.25
N VAL A 7 -24.01 -28.00 31.45
CA VAL A 7 -24.15 -26.60 31.04
C VAL A 7 -24.24 -26.61 29.52
N ALA A 8 -25.46 -26.53 28.99
CA ALA A 8 -25.67 -26.23 27.58
C ALA A 8 -25.06 -24.86 27.32
N VAL A 9 -23.93 -24.82 26.61
CA VAL A 9 -23.45 -23.58 26.01
C VAL A 9 -24.51 -23.22 24.97
N ALA A 10 -25.45 -22.36 25.35
CA ALA A 10 -26.43 -21.80 24.43
C ALA A 10 -25.63 -21.09 23.33
N GLY A 11 -25.58 -21.69 22.15
CA GLY A 11 -25.01 -21.03 20.98
C GLY A 11 -25.85 -19.80 20.72
N THR A 12 -25.31 -18.61 21.00
CA THR A 12 -25.97 -17.35 20.67
C THR A 12 -26.10 -17.29 19.17
N VAL A 13 -27.33 -17.29 18.66
CA VAL A 13 -27.56 -17.12 17.23
C VAL A 13 -27.25 -15.66 16.88
N LEU A 14 -26.76 -15.41 15.67
CA LEU A 14 -26.48 -14.04 15.20
C LEU A 14 -27.71 -13.11 15.36
N GLU A 15 -28.90 -13.70 15.28
CA GLU A 15 -30.19 -13.04 15.48
C GLU A 15 -30.52 -12.67 16.93
N ASP A 16 -29.70 -13.05 17.92
CA ASP A 16 -29.88 -12.71 19.34
C ASP A 16 -28.97 -11.56 19.78
N LEU A 17 -28.03 -11.13 18.92
CA LEU A 17 -27.07 -10.08 19.25
C LEU A 17 -27.74 -8.69 19.39
N PRO A 18 -27.25 -7.80 20.27
CA PRO A 18 -27.75 -6.42 20.33
C PRO A 18 -27.44 -5.65 19.04
N GLU A 19 -28.20 -4.58 18.75
CA GLU A 19 -28.03 -3.77 17.54
C GLU A 19 -26.61 -3.22 17.41
N ASP A 20 -26.01 -2.75 18.51
CA ASP A 20 -24.64 -2.24 18.54
C ASP A 20 -23.61 -3.29 18.06
N ALA A 21 -23.81 -4.56 18.40
CA ALA A 21 -22.95 -5.65 17.94
C ALA A 21 -23.12 -5.91 16.45
N LEU A 22 -24.36 -5.85 15.92
CA LEU A 22 -24.63 -5.97 14.49
C LEU A 22 -24.01 -4.81 13.70
N LEU A 23 -24.10 -3.57 14.20
CA LEU A 23 -23.46 -2.40 13.62
C LEU A 23 -21.93 -2.53 13.63
N ALA A 24 -21.35 -3.02 14.73
CA ALA A 24 -19.91 -3.26 14.84
C ALA A 24 -19.41 -4.33 13.86
N ILE A 25 -20.22 -5.38 13.63
CA ILE A 25 -19.95 -6.41 12.62
C ILE A 25 -20.02 -5.82 11.22
N LEU A 26 -21.10 -5.10 10.88
CA LEU A 26 -21.24 -4.48 9.56
C LEU A 26 -20.13 -3.45 9.29
N ALA A 27 -19.71 -2.70 10.30
CA ALA A 27 -18.59 -1.77 10.21
C ALA A 27 -17.23 -2.46 9.96
N LEU A 28 -17.10 -3.77 10.20
CA LEU A 28 -15.87 -4.52 9.84
C LEU A 28 -15.80 -4.84 8.36
N LEU A 29 -16.96 -5.08 7.75
CA LEU A 29 -17.08 -5.67 6.43
C LEU A 29 -16.75 -4.66 5.32
N ALA A 30 -16.30 -5.20 4.18
CA ALA A 30 -16.30 -4.43 2.96
C ALA A 30 -17.76 -4.13 2.53
N PRO A 31 -18.02 -3.05 1.77
CA PRO A 31 -19.38 -2.69 1.36
C PRO A 31 -20.14 -3.83 0.65
N THR A 32 -19.44 -4.63 -0.16
CA THR A 32 -20.02 -5.79 -0.85
C THR A 32 -20.44 -6.89 0.12
N ASP A 33 -19.60 -7.16 1.13
CA ASP A 33 -19.84 -8.20 2.11
C ASP A 33 -20.93 -7.77 3.09
N ALA A 34 -20.97 -6.49 3.45
CA ALA A 34 -22.04 -5.89 4.24
C ALA A 34 -23.40 -5.98 3.51
N ALA A 35 -23.42 -5.73 2.20
CA ALA A 35 -24.62 -5.91 1.38
C ALA A 35 -25.07 -7.38 1.32
N ALA A 36 -24.13 -8.31 1.12
CA ALA A 36 -24.42 -9.74 1.15
C ALA A 36 -24.96 -10.19 2.52
N ALA A 37 -24.37 -9.70 3.61
CA ALA A 37 -24.81 -9.96 4.97
C ALA A 37 -26.22 -9.40 5.24
N ALA A 38 -26.52 -8.21 4.73
CA ALA A 38 -27.86 -7.62 4.79
C ALA A 38 -28.89 -8.48 4.04
N CYS A 39 -28.54 -9.05 2.88
CA CYS A 39 -29.43 -9.96 2.15
C CYS A 39 -29.68 -11.28 2.90
N ALA A 40 -28.72 -11.75 3.71
CA ALA A 40 -28.81 -13.02 4.41
C ALA A 40 -29.68 -12.98 5.69
N CYS A 41 -29.84 -11.81 6.32
CA CYS A 41 -30.52 -11.67 7.62
C CYS A 41 -31.29 -10.35 7.74
N ARG A 42 -32.57 -10.42 8.11
CA ARG A 42 -33.43 -9.23 8.29
C ARG A 42 -32.90 -8.24 9.33
N ARG A 43 -32.31 -8.74 10.43
CA ARG A 43 -31.74 -7.87 11.46
C ARG A 43 -30.49 -7.14 10.96
N LEU A 44 -29.66 -7.82 10.16
CA LEU A 44 -28.52 -7.18 9.49
C LEU A 44 -28.98 -6.19 8.42
N ALA A 45 -30.05 -6.46 7.68
CA ALA A 45 -30.63 -5.49 6.75
C ALA A 45 -31.12 -4.21 7.46
N ALA A 46 -31.79 -4.37 8.60
CA ALA A 46 -32.23 -3.25 9.43
C ALA A 46 -31.03 -2.44 9.96
N ALA A 47 -30.00 -3.11 10.48
CA ALA A 47 -28.78 -2.46 10.95
C ALA A 47 -27.99 -1.78 9.81
N ALA A 48 -27.96 -2.38 8.60
CA ALA A 48 -27.30 -1.81 7.43
C ALA A 48 -27.97 -0.52 6.92
N SER A 49 -29.28 -0.40 7.14
CA SER A 49 -30.07 0.78 6.80
C SER A 49 -30.08 1.83 7.92
N SER A 50 -29.48 1.53 9.08
CA SER A 50 -29.49 2.41 10.24
C SER A 50 -28.58 3.63 10.00
N PRO A 51 -29.05 4.86 10.32
CA PRO A 51 -28.20 6.06 10.27
C PRO A 51 -27.07 6.03 11.30
N SER A 52 -27.07 5.06 12.22
CA SER A 52 -26.02 4.82 13.21
C SER A 52 -24.83 4.04 12.65
N LEU A 53 -24.95 3.36 11.50
CA LEU A 53 -23.84 2.59 10.91
C LEU A 53 -22.63 3.47 10.52
N PRO A 54 -22.82 4.64 9.86
CA PRO A 54 -21.70 5.57 9.60
C PRO A 54 -21.01 6.04 10.89
N LEU A 55 -21.77 6.26 11.97
CA LEU A 55 -21.23 6.64 13.27
C LEU A 55 -20.37 5.50 13.86
N ALA A 56 -20.87 4.27 13.82
CA ALA A 56 -20.14 3.09 14.28
C ALA A 56 -18.80 2.91 13.52
N LEU A 57 -18.82 3.13 12.20
CA LEU A 57 -17.61 3.08 11.38
C LEU A 57 -16.66 4.26 11.69
N ALA A 58 -17.18 5.48 11.83
CA ALA A 58 -16.38 6.66 12.17
C ALA A 58 -15.66 6.50 13.51
N LEU A 59 -16.39 6.07 14.55
CA LEU A 59 -15.82 5.81 15.88
C LEU A 59 -14.72 4.75 15.83
N ARG A 60 -14.91 3.69 15.03
CA ARG A 60 -13.88 2.65 14.84
C ARG A 60 -12.63 3.18 14.17
N LEU A 61 -12.77 4.13 13.26
CA LEU A 61 -11.66 4.79 12.58
C LEU A 61 -11.00 5.87 13.45
N GLY A 62 -11.47 6.08 14.69
CA GLY A 62 -10.96 7.12 15.58
C GLY A 62 -11.39 8.54 15.15
N LEU A 63 -12.41 8.65 14.31
CA LEU A 63 -12.92 9.93 13.81
C LEU A 63 -13.90 10.56 14.80
N PRO A 64 -13.96 11.90 14.86
CA PRO A 64 -14.98 12.58 15.64
C PRO A 64 -16.37 12.16 15.15
N PRO A 65 -17.36 12.08 16.05
CA PRO A 65 -18.70 11.67 15.66
C PRO A 65 -19.25 12.64 14.59
N PRO A 66 -19.72 12.12 13.44
CA PRO A 66 -20.37 12.95 12.44
C PRO A 66 -21.60 13.63 13.04
N ARG A 67 -21.90 14.86 12.59
CA ARG A 67 -23.13 15.58 12.97
C ARG A 67 -24.37 14.78 12.54
N PRO A 68 -25.57 15.07 13.09
CA PRO A 68 -26.80 14.44 12.62
C PRO A 68 -26.98 14.69 11.12
N LEU A 69 -27.08 13.62 10.34
CA LEU A 69 -27.17 13.67 8.88
C LEU A 69 -28.55 13.21 8.40
N LEU A 70 -29.01 13.79 7.30
CA LEU A 70 -30.13 13.27 6.53
C LEU A 70 -29.77 11.87 5.97
N PRO A 71 -30.74 10.98 5.72
CA PRO A 71 -30.46 9.63 5.21
C PRO A 71 -29.58 9.60 3.95
N ALA A 72 -29.81 10.53 3.00
CA ALA A 72 -29.01 10.65 1.78
C ALA A 72 -27.56 11.08 2.05
N SER A 73 -27.29 11.87 3.09
CA SER A 73 -25.93 12.21 3.52
C SER A 73 -25.30 11.11 4.38
N ALA A 74 -26.09 10.32 5.11
CA ALA A 74 -25.60 9.14 5.82
C ALA A 74 -25.03 8.07 4.88
N ALA A 75 -25.70 7.80 3.75
CA ALA A 75 -25.21 6.87 2.72
C ALA A 75 -23.94 7.37 2.02
N ARG A 76 -23.87 8.68 1.70
CA ARG A 76 -22.64 9.32 1.18
C ARG A 76 -21.50 9.23 2.17
N LEU A 77 -21.75 9.59 3.42
CA LEU A 77 -20.77 9.50 4.50
C LEU A 77 -20.23 8.07 4.64
N LEU A 78 -21.10 7.05 4.64
CA LEU A 78 -20.66 5.66 4.75
C LEU A 78 -19.71 5.27 3.60
N ARG A 79 -20.05 5.64 2.36
CA ARG A 79 -19.20 5.42 1.19
C ARG A 79 -17.86 6.14 1.33
N SER A 80 -17.87 7.39 1.76
CA SER A 80 -16.68 8.21 2.01
C SER A 80 -15.78 7.61 3.08
N LEU A 81 -16.35 7.15 4.20
CA LEU A 81 -15.61 6.49 5.28
C LEU A 81 -14.96 5.18 4.81
N HIS A 82 -15.68 4.35 4.06
CA HIS A 82 -15.10 3.15 3.47
C HIS A 82 -14.00 3.49 2.45
N ARG A 83 -14.18 4.54 1.65
CA ARG A 83 -13.18 5.02 0.70
C ARG A 83 -11.90 5.45 1.43
N LEU A 84 -12.00 6.24 2.49
CA LEU A 84 -10.84 6.66 3.29
C LEU A 84 -10.18 5.47 4.01
N ARG A 85 -10.97 4.56 4.59
CA ARG A 85 -10.43 3.33 5.20
C ARG A 85 -9.64 2.50 4.20
N ARG A 86 -10.08 2.43 2.94
CA ARG A 86 -9.36 1.72 1.87
C ARG A 86 -8.04 2.36 1.47
N LEU A 87 -7.87 3.67 1.71
CA LEU A 87 -6.62 4.39 1.44
C LEU A 87 -5.57 4.14 2.52
N LEU A 88 -5.93 3.71 3.72
CA LEU A 88 -4.97 3.52 4.82
C LEU A 88 -3.86 2.53 4.47
N GLY A 89 -2.64 2.88 4.93
CA GLY A 89 -1.45 2.05 4.82
C GLY A 89 -0.43 2.57 3.80
N LEU A 90 0.42 1.66 3.35
CA LEU A 90 1.58 1.95 2.50
C LEU A 90 1.28 1.75 1.01
N TRP A 91 1.75 2.70 0.22
CA TRP A 91 1.54 2.78 -1.22
C TRP A 91 2.84 3.05 -1.94
N ARG A 92 2.99 2.46 -3.11
CA ARG A 92 4.15 2.62 -3.97
C ARG A 92 3.79 3.48 -5.17
N ARG A 93 4.53 4.57 -5.39
CA ARG A 93 4.41 5.40 -6.59
C ARG A 93 4.97 4.66 -7.79
N LEU A 94 4.25 4.69 -8.91
CA LEU A 94 4.73 4.16 -10.19
C LEU A 94 5.52 5.24 -10.95
N PRO A 95 6.51 4.85 -11.78
CA PRO A 95 7.09 5.77 -12.76
C PRO A 95 6.01 6.47 -13.55
N SER A 96 6.06 7.79 -13.64
CA SER A 96 5.28 8.47 -14.67
C SER A 96 5.90 8.16 -16.03
N SER A 97 5.09 7.64 -16.96
CA SER A 97 5.53 7.19 -18.29
C SER A 97 5.85 8.35 -19.25
N SER A 98 5.91 9.59 -18.77
CA SER A 98 6.34 10.75 -19.54
C SER A 98 7.87 10.70 -19.74
N PHE A 99 8.27 9.87 -20.71
CA PHE A 99 9.50 10.06 -21.48
C PHE A 99 9.39 11.39 -22.22
N SER A 100 9.67 12.49 -21.53
CA SER A 100 9.93 13.77 -22.16
C SER A 100 11.38 14.12 -21.88
N GLY A 101 12.20 14.01 -22.94
CA GLY A 101 13.53 14.56 -22.98
C GLY A 101 13.47 16.08 -22.83
N SER A 102 13.50 16.55 -21.59
CA SER A 102 13.79 17.94 -21.26
C SER A 102 14.44 17.98 -19.89
N GLY A 103 15.71 18.38 -19.86
CA GLY A 103 16.61 18.38 -18.71
C GLY A 103 16.28 19.39 -17.60
N TYR A 104 15.00 19.65 -17.34
CA TYR A 104 14.54 20.44 -16.20
C TYR A 104 13.43 19.68 -15.48
N ARG A 105 13.80 18.63 -14.75
CA ARG A 105 12.89 17.97 -13.81
C ARG A 105 12.75 18.82 -12.56
N SER A 106 11.51 19.12 -12.20
CA SER A 106 11.16 19.76 -10.94
C SER A 106 11.67 18.90 -9.79
N THR A 107 12.35 19.55 -8.85
CA THR A 107 13.05 18.97 -7.69
C THR A 107 12.12 18.49 -6.56
N SER A 108 10.82 18.42 -6.80
CA SER A 108 9.84 18.02 -5.77
C SER A 108 9.66 16.50 -5.75
N SER A 109 10.48 15.87 -4.89
CA SER A 109 10.37 14.50 -4.33
C SER A 109 10.32 13.33 -5.33
N SER A 110 11.46 12.65 -5.47
CA SER A 110 11.62 11.35 -6.16
C SER A 110 11.15 10.15 -5.33
N SER A 111 10.46 10.39 -4.21
CA SER A 111 9.98 9.38 -3.29
C SER A 111 9.05 8.38 -3.97
N SER A 112 9.44 7.11 -3.90
CA SER A 112 8.72 5.98 -4.47
C SER A 112 7.67 5.38 -3.54
N LEU A 113 7.55 5.90 -2.32
CA LEU A 113 6.64 5.41 -1.28
C LEU A 113 5.78 6.55 -0.72
N ALA A 114 4.54 6.23 -0.40
CA ALA A 114 3.59 7.09 0.30
C ALA A 114 2.92 6.31 1.43
N ALA A 115 2.66 6.98 2.54
CA ALA A 115 1.89 6.47 3.67
C ALA A 115 0.63 7.30 3.85
N PHE A 116 -0.52 6.63 3.97
CA PHE A 116 -1.80 7.25 4.30
C PHE A 116 -2.17 6.87 5.73
N GLU A 117 -2.18 7.88 6.60
CA GLU A 117 -2.40 7.72 8.04
C GLU A 117 -3.42 8.76 8.51
N TRP A 118 -4.13 8.46 9.59
CA TRP A 118 -5.01 9.45 10.21
C TRP A 118 -4.18 10.54 10.87
N ALA A 119 -4.50 11.79 10.52
CA ALA A 119 -3.94 12.98 11.16
C ALA A 119 -4.88 13.49 12.27
N PRO A 120 -4.35 14.25 13.24
CA PRO A 120 -5.18 14.90 14.26
C PRO A 120 -6.31 15.71 13.62
N GLY A 121 -7.53 15.61 14.17
CA GLY A 121 -8.70 16.31 13.67
C GLY A 121 -9.52 15.54 12.63
N GLY A 122 -9.23 14.25 12.41
CA GLY A 122 -10.06 13.37 11.58
C GLY A 122 -9.87 13.55 10.07
N THR A 123 -8.72 14.12 9.67
CA THR A 123 -8.30 14.15 8.27
C THR A 123 -7.37 12.97 8.00
N LEU A 124 -7.41 12.44 6.79
CA LEU A 124 -6.46 11.43 6.32
C LEU A 124 -5.31 12.15 5.63
N ALA A 125 -4.09 11.98 6.12
CA ALA A 125 -2.90 12.60 5.55
C ALA A 125 -2.06 11.56 4.80
N ALA A 126 -1.73 11.87 3.56
CA ALA A 126 -0.75 11.17 2.76
C ALA A 126 0.61 11.87 2.89
N SER A 127 1.65 11.12 3.25
CA SER A 127 3.03 11.60 3.30
C SER A 127 3.91 10.78 2.36
N LEU A 128 4.75 11.43 1.56
CA LEU A 128 5.81 10.76 0.81
C LEU A 128 6.95 10.40 1.76
N LEU A 129 7.44 9.17 1.63
CA LEU A 129 8.52 8.61 2.44
C LEU A 129 9.82 8.62 1.64
N ALA A 130 10.85 9.23 2.22
CA ALA A 130 12.20 9.23 1.67
C ALA A 130 13.20 8.68 2.70
N PRO A 131 14.27 8.01 2.26
CA PRO A 131 15.36 7.66 3.16
C PRO A 131 16.02 8.93 3.71
N SER A 132 16.24 9.00 5.02
CA SER A 132 17.03 10.09 5.61
C SER A 132 18.53 9.85 5.41
N ALA A 133 19.31 10.93 5.38
CA ALA A 133 20.77 10.85 5.45
C ALA A 133 21.27 10.48 6.87
N ARG A 134 20.39 10.46 7.87
CA ARG A 134 20.72 10.20 9.28
C ARG A 134 20.24 8.81 9.69
N GLY A 135 21.14 7.84 9.66
CA GLY A 135 20.89 6.49 10.16
C GLY A 135 19.65 5.81 9.55
N LEU A 136 18.82 5.20 10.41
CA LEU A 136 17.60 4.45 10.03
C LEU A 136 16.33 5.33 9.94
N ALA A 137 16.46 6.65 10.05
CA ALA A 137 15.32 7.56 10.09
C ALA A 137 14.63 7.69 8.72
N VAL A 138 13.31 7.80 8.73
CA VAL A 138 12.49 7.98 7.52
C VAL A 138 11.98 9.41 7.48
N ALA A 139 12.31 10.16 6.43
CA ALA A 139 11.80 11.51 6.24
C ALA A 139 10.38 11.46 5.67
N LYS A 140 9.45 12.17 6.32
CA LYS A 140 8.07 12.33 5.84
C LYS A 140 7.89 13.72 5.24
N SER A 141 7.36 13.78 4.03
CA SER A 141 6.97 15.04 3.40
C SER A 141 5.47 15.03 3.08
N PRO A 142 4.71 16.07 3.41
CA PRO A 142 3.28 16.11 3.17
C PRO A 142 2.98 16.06 1.67
N PHE A 143 1.97 15.29 1.28
CA PHE A 143 1.56 15.11 -0.11
C PHE A 143 0.11 15.50 -0.34
N VAL A 144 -0.84 14.72 0.19
CA VAL A 144 -2.27 14.95 0.00
C VAL A 144 -2.97 14.87 1.35
N THR A 145 -3.88 15.79 1.64
CA THR A 145 -4.82 15.69 2.76
C THR A 145 -6.20 15.37 2.22
N LEU A 146 -6.90 14.46 2.87
CA LEU A 146 -8.27 14.09 2.55
C LEU A 146 -9.15 14.30 3.79
N SER A 147 -10.37 14.78 3.56
CA SER A 147 -11.36 14.96 4.62
C SER A 147 -12.76 14.72 4.06
N ILE A 148 -13.75 14.74 4.95
CA ILE A 148 -15.15 14.62 4.58
C ILE A 148 -15.81 15.98 4.81
N ASP A 149 -16.46 16.51 3.78
CA ASP A 149 -17.17 17.78 3.86
C ASP A 149 -18.54 17.66 4.55
N GLU A 150 -19.23 18.79 4.69
CA GLU A 150 -20.56 18.85 5.33
C GLU A 150 -21.63 18.05 4.58
N THR A 151 -21.42 17.75 3.30
CA THR A 151 -22.34 16.97 2.47
C THR A 151 -22.13 15.46 2.61
N GLY A 152 -21.04 15.06 3.29
CA GLY A 152 -20.62 13.67 3.43
C GLY A 152 -19.73 13.19 2.28
N GLU A 153 -19.25 14.09 1.43
CA GLU A 153 -18.37 13.77 0.30
C GLU A 153 -16.90 13.93 0.69
N THR A 154 -16.06 13.11 0.08
CA THR A 154 -14.60 13.19 0.27
C THR A 154 -14.00 14.32 -0.55
N VAL A 155 -13.30 15.23 0.11
CA VAL A 155 -12.50 16.29 -0.52
C VAL A 155 -11.02 16.03 -0.29
N ALA A 156 -10.19 16.33 -1.29
CA ALA A 156 -8.75 16.12 -1.23
C ALA A 156 -7.98 17.35 -1.73
N ALA A 157 -6.87 17.67 -1.08
CA ALA A 157 -6.02 18.80 -1.43
C ALA A 157 -4.53 18.46 -1.29
N MET A 158 -3.72 19.00 -2.18
CA MET A 158 -2.26 19.03 -2.09
C MET A 158 -1.82 20.46 -1.77
N GLY A 159 -1.59 20.74 -0.49
CA GLY A 159 -1.51 22.12 0.00
C GLY A 159 -2.81 22.86 -0.28
N ASP A 160 -2.74 23.97 -1.01
CA ASP A 160 -3.92 24.77 -1.40
C ASP A 160 -4.55 24.33 -2.74
N VAL A 161 -4.03 23.27 -3.37
CA VAL A 161 -4.49 22.82 -4.69
C VAL A 161 -5.48 21.67 -4.54
N PRO A 162 -6.74 21.80 -5.00
CA PRO A 162 -7.70 20.70 -4.98
C PRO A 162 -7.26 19.58 -5.93
N VAL A 163 -7.32 18.34 -5.45
CA VAL A 163 -6.96 17.13 -6.19
C VAL A 163 -8.05 16.07 -6.09
N SER A 164 -8.07 15.11 -7.02
CA SER A 164 -8.92 13.92 -6.97
C SER A 164 -8.07 12.67 -6.82
N VAL A 165 -8.48 11.76 -5.92
CA VAL A 165 -7.79 10.49 -5.64
C VAL A 165 -8.64 9.31 -6.11
N ASN A 166 -8.52 8.93 -7.37
CA ASN A 166 -9.42 7.96 -8.01
C ASN A 166 -8.89 6.53 -7.89
N PHE A 167 -9.75 5.56 -7.54
CA PHE A 167 -9.37 4.15 -7.49
C PHE A 167 -9.48 3.52 -8.89
N VAL A 168 -8.40 2.87 -9.32
CA VAL A 168 -8.36 2.01 -10.51
C VAL A 168 -8.33 0.57 -10.02
N GLY A 169 -9.51 0.01 -9.76
CA GLY A 169 -9.65 -1.30 -9.10
C GLY A 169 -9.37 -1.23 -7.60
N ASN A 170 -8.84 -2.32 -7.03
CA ASN A 170 -8.72 -2.47 -5.57
C ASN A 170 -7.40 -1.99 -4.99
N ASN A 171 -6.32 -2.08 -5.75
CA ASN A 171 -4.95 -1.88 -5.27
C ASN A 171 -4.21 -0.76 -6.00
N HIS A 172 -4.89 0.07 -6.78
CA HIS A 172 -4.28 1.14 -7.54
C HIS A 172 -5.11 2.41 -7.40
N ILE A 173 -4.43 3.53 -7.14
CA ILE A 173 -5.03 4.86 -7.09
C ILE A 173 -4.29 5.81 -8.04
N VAL A 174 -5.01 6.82 -8.52
CA VAL A 174 -4.50 7.89 -9.37
C VAL A 174 -4.81 9.22 -8.69
N VAL A 175 -3.79 10.04 -8.49
CA VAL A 175 -3.90 11.40 -7.94
C VAL A 175 -3.72 12.39 -9.06
N GLU A 176 -4.72 13.21 -9.33
CA GLU A 176 -4.70 14.21 -10.39
C GLU A 176 -5.32 15.53 -9.92
N ALA A 177 -5.06 16.63 -10.64
CA ALA A 177 -5.70 17.91 -10.34
C ALA A 177 -7.23 17.75 -10.46
N ALA A 178 -7.96 18.23 -9.46
CA ALA A 178 -9.40 18.23 -9.53
C ALA A 178 -9.84 19.08 -10.73
N ALA A 179 -10.68 18.52 -11.59
CA ALA A 179 -11.34 19.32 -12.61
C ALA A 179 -12.15 20.40 -11.87
N ALA A 180 -11.94 21.68 -12.23
CA ALA A 180 -12.82 22.73 -11.75
C ALA A 180 -14.24 22.31 -12.16
N SER A 181 -15.11 22.09 -11.18
CA SER A 181 -16.49 21.70 -11.39
C SER A 181 -17.18 22.76 -12.25
N SER A 182 -17.18 22.58 -13.56
CA SER A 182 -18.21 23.15 -14.41
C SER A 182 -19.45 22.34 -14.11
N GLY A 183 -20.36 22.90 -13.31
CA GLY A 183 -21.65 22.29 -13.06
C GLY A 183 -22.34 21.99 -14.39
N ASP A 184 -22.42 20.72 -14.71
CA ASP A 184 -23.46 20.12 -15.52
C ASP A 184 -23.78 18.81 -14.79
N ASP A 185 -25.05 18.67 -14.43
CA ASP A 185 -25.60 17.57 -13.65
C ASP A 185 -25.32 16.22 -14.31
N ASP A 186 -24.56 15.34 -13.65
CA ASP A 186 -24.55 13.92 -13.98
C ASP A 186 -25.75 13.26 -13.29
N ASP A 187 -26.86 13.21 -14.01
CA ASP A 187 -27.96 12.29 -13.75
C ASP A 187 -27.41 10.84 -13.82
N GLU A 188 -27.21 10.23 -12.65
CA GLU A 188 -27.17 8.78 -12.46
C GLU A 188 -28.54 8.21 -12.85
N ALA A 189 -28.74 8.04 -14.17
CA ALA A 189 -29.91 7.40 -14.72
C ALA A 189 -29.89 5.91 -14.34
N ALA A 190 -30.86 5.55 -13.52
CA ALA A 190 -31.22 4.21 -13.12
C ALA A 190 -31.10 3.20 -14.27
N MET A 191 -30.31 2.15 -14.04
CA MET A 191 -30.24 0.96 -14.87
C MET A 191 -31.57 0.18 -14.72
N GLU A 192 -32.56 0.56 -15.51
CA GLU A 192 -33.79 -0.21 -15.74
C GLU A 192 -33.66 -0.95 -17.08
N GLY A 193 -33.89 -2.26 -17.05
CA GLY A 193 -33.67 -3.15 -18.18
C GLY A 193 -34.54 -2.85 -19.40
N GLY A 194 -33.91 -2.81 -20.57
CA GLY A 194 -34.57 -2.77 -21.87
C GLY A 194 -33.55 -2.95 -23.00
N SER A 195 -33.87 -3.81 -23.96
CA SER A 195 -33.04 -4.24 -25.10
C SER A 195 -32.45 -3.09 -25.93
N PRO A 196 -31.29 -3.27 -26.62
CA PRO A 196 -30.58 -2.18 -27.29
C PRO A 196 -31.33 -1.64 -28.51
N PRO A 197 -31.51 -0.30 -28.68
CA PRO A 197 -32.15 0.25 -29.86
C PRO A 197 -31.16 0.45 -31.02
N GLU A 198 -31.72 0.21 -32.20
CA GLU A 198 -31.20 0.11 -33.58
C GLU A 198 -30.51 1.36 -34.15
N VAL A 199 -30.00 2.28 -33.31
CA VAL A 199 -29.50 3.61 -33.72
C VAL A 199 -28.01 3.59 -34.08
N MET A 200 -27.30 2.48 -33.82
CA MET A 200 -25.86 2.35 -34.04
C MET A 200 -25.48 2.13 -35.52
N TYR A 201 -26.39 1.57 -36.33
CA TYR A 201 -26.11 1.22 -37.74
C TYR A 201 -26.15 2.41 -38.71
N MET A 202 -26.72 3.55 -38.31
CA MET A 202 -26.80 4.73 -39.19
C MET A 202 -25.52 5.59 -39.17
N HIS A 203 -24.66 5.43 -38.15
CA HIS A 203 -23.43 6.22 -37.98
C HIS A 203 -22.23 5.73 -38.79
N PHE A 204 -22.27 4.49 -39.30
CA PHE A 204 -21.17 3.91 -40.08
C PHE A 204 -21.38 3.95 -41.60
N ALA A 205 -22.59 4.29 -42.07
CA ALA A 205 -22.94 4.19 -43.50
C ALA A 205 -22.67 5.45 -44.33
N ASN A 206 -22.41 6.62 -43.73
CA ASN A 206 -22.26 7.86 -44.51
C ASN A 206 -21.12 8.75 -44.01
N ARG A 207 -19.98 8.70 -44.70
CA ARG A 207 -19.18 9.88 -45.12
C ARG A 207 -17.98 9.48 -46.00
N ARG A 208 -18.27 9.18 -47.26
CA ARG A 208 -17.35 9.54 -48.36
C ARG A 208 -17.63 10.99 -48.77
N SER A 209 -16.54 11.75 -48.90
CA SER A 209 -16.34 13.02 -49.65
C SER A 209 -17.01 14.35 -49.25
N THR A 210 -16.10 15.34 -49.17
CA THR A 210 -16.15 16.76 -49.63
C THR A 210 -17.00 17.80 -48.90
N GLY A 211 -16.30 18.83 -48.38
CA GLY A 211 -16.72 20.24 -48.49
C GLY A 211 -17.17 20.94 -47.21
N ALA A 212 -16.47 22.03 -46.88
CA ALA A 212 -16.91 23.20 -46.11
C ALA A 212 -17.12 23.08 -44.57
N GLY A 213 -16.49 24.02 -43.85
CA GLY A 213 -16.86 24.35 -42.47
C GLY A 213 -15.74 24.32 -41.44
N ARG A 214 -14.69 25.16 -41.62
CA ARG A 214 -13.77 25.52 -40.53
C ARG A 214 -14.55 26.23 -39.40
N LYS A 215 -15.06 25.48 -38.41
CA LYS A 215 -15.34 26.02 -37.08
C LYS A 215 -14.08 25.88 -36.24
N ARG A 216 -13.29 26.96 -36.19
CA ARG A 216 -12.21 27.15 -35.23
C ARG A 216 -12.82 27.04 -33.82
N ARG A 217 -12.66 25.89 -33.17
CA ARG A 217 -12.87 25.75 -31.73
C ARG A 217 -11.79 26.62 -31.07
N SER A 218 -12.20 27.73 -30.45
CA SER A 218 -11.31 28.66 -29.76
C SER A 218 -10.54 27.90 -28.68
N LYS A 219 -9.24 27.68 -28.92
CA LYS A 219 -8.24 27.36 -27.90
C LYS A 219 -8.04 28.62 -27.03
N GLN A 220 -9.02 28.97 -26.22
CA GLN A 220 -8.89 30.06 -25.25
C GLN A 220 -9.72 29.68 -24.02
N GLY A 221 -9.06 28.96 -23.11
CA GLY A 221 -9.64 28.42 -21.87
C GLY A 221 -8.64 27.58 -21.07
N ARG A 222 -7.63 26.98 -21.73
CA ARG A 222 -6.54 26.23 -21.08
C ARG A 222 -5.42 27.11 -20.50
N ARG A 223 -5.76 28.18 -19.78
CA ARG A 223 -4.78 29.01 -19.08
C ARG A 223 -5.30 29.45 -17.72
N ARG A 224 -5.32 28.51 -16.77
CA ARG A 224 -5.17 28.73 -15.31
C ARG A 224 -5.44 27.42 -14.58
N GLY A 225 -4.46 26.54 -14.66
CA GLY A 225 -4.34 25.33 -13.86
C GLY A 225 -2.94 24.85 -14.16
N ARG A 226 -2.04 24.93 -13.17
CA ARG A 226 -0.76 24.25 -13.26
C ARG A 226 -1.12 22.79 -13.53
N ALA A 227 -0.90 22.29 -14.74
CA ALA A 227 -1.31 20.95 -15.11
C ALA A 227 -0.50 19.98 -14.27
N MET A 228 -1.08 19.52 -13.15
CA MET A 228 -0.54 18.44 -12.37
C MET A 228 -0.59 17.20 -13.24
N GLU A 229 0.55 16.53 -13.37
CA GLU A 229 0.60 15.23 -14.02
C GLU A 229 -0.04 14.19 -13.10
N ALA A 230 -0.82 13.27 -13.67
CA ALA A 230 -1.46 12.22 -12.90
C ALA A 230 -0.39 11.31 -12.26
N GLU A 231 -0.50 11.10 -10.95
CA GLU A 231 0.41 10.25 -10.20
C GLU A 231 -0.25 8.92 -9.84
N HIS A 232 0.39 7.82 -10.20
CA HIS A 232 -0.14 6.49 -9.99
C HIS A 232 0.50 5.82 -8.77
N PHE A 233 -0.32 5.22 -7.92
CA PHE A 233 0.16 4.49 -6.74
C PHE A 233 -0.47 3.11 -6.63
N VAL A 234 0.34 2.11 -6.28
CA VAL A 234 -0.10 0.73 -6.06
C VAL A 234 0.05 0.39 -4.58
N ARG A 235 -1.00 -0.19 -3.99
CA ARG A 235 -1.03 -0.58 -2.57
C ARG A 235 -0.01 -1.68 -2.30
N ILE A 236 0.71 -1.55 -1.19
CA ILE A 236 1.52 -2.62 -0.62
C ILE A 236 0.62 -3.37 0.35
N ALA A 237 -0.08 -4.39 -0.13
CA ALA A 237 -1.05 -5.14 0.68
C ALA A 237 -0.37 -5.91 1.83
N ASP A 238 0.81 -6.44 1.53
CA ASP A 238 1.61 -7.31 2.38
C ASP A 238 2.75 -6.52 3.05
N ALA A 239 2.41 -5.41 3.71
CA ALA A 239 3.41 -4.47 4.25
C ALA A 239 4.01 -4.91 5.60
N GLU A 240 3.34 -5.82 6.31
CA GLU A 240 3.76 -6.31 7.63
C GLU A 240 3.92 -7.84 7.63
N PRO A 241 4.84 -8.38 8.46
CA PRO A 241 5.00 -9.81 8.64
C PRO A 241 3.78 -10.48 9.27
N THR A 242 3.69 -11.79 9.06
CA THR A 242 2.72 -12.66 9.73
C THR A 242 3.43 -13.90 10.27
N GLU A 243 2.81 -14.63 11.20
CA GLU A 243 3.38 -15.87 11.73
C GLU A 243 3.72 -16.89 10.64
N ALA A 244 2.86 -17.02 9.62
CA ALA A 244 3.08 -17.91 8.48
C ALA A 244 4.09 -17.37 7.47
N ARG A 245 4.29 -16.05 7.41
CA ARG A 245 5.18 -15.36 6.46
C ARG A 245 6.01 -14.31 7.21
N PRO A 246 7.00 -14.75 8.01
CA PRO A 246 7.72 -13.86 8.93
C PRO A 246 8.64 -12.85 8.23
N LEU A 247 9.02 -13.13 6.98
CA LEU A 247 9.88 -12.23 6.19
C LEU A 247 9.09 -11.26 5.32
N GLN A 248 7.77 -11.46 5.17
CA GLN A 248 6.94 -10.65 4.28
C GLN A 248 6.86 -9.23 4.82
N GLY A 249 6.98 -8.21 3.96
CA GLY A 249 6.80 -6.84 4.43
C GLY A 249 7.60 -5.80 3.68
N LEU A 250 7.37 -4.55 4.07
CA LEU A 250 8.22 -3.42 3.74
C LEU A 250 9.22 -3.18 4.87
N TRP A 251 10.49 -3.27 4.51
CA TRP A 251 11.62 -3.19 5.42
C TRP A 251 12.54 -2.03 5.05
N LYS A 252 13.35 -1.60 6.01
CA LYS A 252 14.41 -0.61 5.81
C LYS A 252 15.73 -1.13 6.37
N GLY A 253 16.82 -0.82 5.68
CA GLY A 253 18.17 -1.22 6.08
C GLY A 253 19.23 -0.27 5.57
N ILE A 254 20.41 -0.29 6.18
CA ILE A 254 21.57 0.46 5.71
C ILE A 254 22.34 -0.41 4.72
N SER A 255 22.44 0.04 3.48
CA SER A 255 23.18 -0.68 2.44
C SER A 255 24.69 -0.49 2.57
N GLU A 256 25.46 -1.21 1.76
CA GLU A 256 26.93 -1.11 1.72
C GLU A 256 27.43 0.31 1.40
N SER A 257 26.67 1.11 0.66
CA SER A 257 26.95 2.53 0.43
C SER A 257 26.66 3.42 1.65
N ARG A 258 26.32 2.82 2.80
CA ARG A 258 25.94 3.50 4.06
C ARG A 258 24.74 4.44 3.89
N THR A 259 23.83 4.09 2.99
CA THR A 259 22.60 4.81 2.73
C THR A 259 21.42 3.98 3.19
N LEU A 260 20.41 4.64 3.78
CA LEU A 260 19.15 3.99 4.09
C LEU A 260 18.42 3.64 2.79
N GLU A 261 17.91 2.42 2.73
CA GLU A 261 17.16 1.89 1.60
C GLU A 261 15.94 1.13 2.07
N PHE A 262 14.94 1.06 1.21
CA PHE A 262 13.71 0.31 1.44
C PHE A 262 13.75 -1.01 0.65
N TYR A 263 13.29 -2.08 1.28
CA TYR A 263 13.27 -3.43 0.74
C TYR A 263 11.86 -4.00 0.87
N LEU A 264 11.31 -4.50 -0.23
CA LEU A 264 10.02 -5.18 -0.24
C LEU A 264 10.26 -6.68 -0.41
N VAL A 265 9.84 -7.45 0.59
CA VAL A 265 9.91 -8.91 0.58
C VAL A 265 8.52 -9.48 0.42
N THR A 266 8.35 -10.31 -0.61
CA THR A 266 7.06 -10.92 -0.97
C THR A 266 7.18 -12.42 -1.09
N TYR A 267 6.18 -13.14 -0.61
CA TYR A 267 6.01 -14.57 -0.86
C TYR A 267 5.19 -14.73 -2.14
N ASP A 268 5.67 -15.55 -3.07
CA ASP A 268 4.95 -15.83 -4.30
C ASP A 268 3.90 -16.95 -4.10
N GLY A 269 3.10 -17.20 -5.14
CA GLY A 269 2.05 -18.22 -5.12
C GLY A 269 2.56 -19.67 -5.16
N ILE A 270 3.84 -19.88 -5.44
CA ILE A 270 4.47 -21.22 -5.48
C ILE A 270 5.30 -21.50 -4.22
N GLY A 271 5.27 -20.60 -3.23
CA GLY A 271 5.92 -20.78 -1.94
C GLY A 271 7.37 -20.31 -1.88
N GLY A 272 7.84 -19.56 -2.88
CA GLY A 272 9.12 -18.88 -2.88
C GLY A 272 9.06 -17.48 -2.27
N ILE A 273 10.24 -16.89 -2.05
CA ILE A 273 10.41 -15.52 -1.54
C ILE A 273 11.24 -14.73 -2.53
N THR A 274 10.86 -13.49 -2.77
CA THR A 274 11.67 -12.51 -3.50
C THR A 274 11.80 -11.23 -2.71
N CYS A 275 13.02 -10.70 -2.62
CA CYS A 275 13.29 -9.36 -2.10
C CYS A 275 13.68 -8.44 -3.24
N ARG A 276 13.11 -7.24 -3.21
CA ARG A 276 13.42 -6.19 -4.17
C ARG A 276 13.64 -4.88 -3.43
N GLN A 277 14.66 -4.14 -3.85
CA GLN A 277 14.90 -2.79 -3.38
C GLN A 277 13.88 -1.83 -4.02
N VAL A 278 13.35 -0.92 -3.20
CA VAL A 278 12.45 0.16 -3.61
C VAL A 278 13.29 1.42 -3.77
N SER A 279 13.72 1.71 -5.00
CA SER A 279 14.63 2.81 -5.32
C SER A 279 13.95 4.19 -5.31
N ASP A 280 14.56 5.18 -4.65
CA ASP A 280 14.27 6.64 -4.77
C ASP A 280 15.31 7.34 -5.70
N THR A 281 16.34 6.61 -6.13
CA THR A 281 17.53 7.23 -6.73
C THR A 281 17.32 7.73 -8.15
N ARG A 282 17.15 9.06 -8.25
CA ARG A 282 17.57 9.94 -9.36
C ARG A 282 17.50 9.35 -10.77
N GLY A 283 16.27 9.12 -11.24
CA GLY A 283 15.91 9.45 -12.62
C GLY A 283 16.27 8.47 -13.73
N GLN A 284 16.83 7.29 -13.43
CA GLN A 284 16.98 6.23 -14.43
C GLN A 284 16.42 4.95 -13.83
N ASN A 285 15.21 4.60 -14.27
CA ASN A 285 14.45 3.42 -13.87
C ASN A 285 13.98 3.47 -12.40
N SER A 286 12.83 4.09 -12.14
CA SER A 286 12.05 3.83 -10.91
C SER A 286 11.40 2.43 -11.02
N GLY A 287 12.27 1.43 -11.08
CA GLY A 287 11.97 0.01 -11.12
C GLY A 287 12.59 -0.66 -9.92
N PHE A 288 12.03 -1.82 -9.58
CA PHE A 288 12.58 -2.66 -8.53
C PHE A 288 13.91 -3.26 -8.95
N THR A 289 14.94 -3.07 -8.14
CA THR A 289 16.18 -3.85 -8.27
C THR A 289 15.98 -5.14 -7.49
N PRO A 290 15.97 -6.32 -8.13
CA PRO A 290 15.87 -7.57 -7.40
C PRO A 290 17.17 -7.78 -6.61
N ILE A 291 17.07 -8.22 -5.35
CA ILE A 291 18.22 -8.36 -4.44
C ILE A 291 18.52 -9.83 -4.20
N PHE A 292 17.52 -10.56 -3.69
CA PHE A 292 17.62 -11.99 -3.46
C PHE A 292 16.31 -12.70 -3.74
N TRP A 293 16.41 -14.01 -3.92
CA TRP A 293 15.27 -14.89 -4.07
C TRP A 293 15.57 -16.28 -3.51
N THR A 294 14.53 -17.02 -3.19
CA THR A 294 14.60 -18.47 -2.94
C THR A 294 13.29 -19.13 -3.34
N THR A 295 13.37 -20.32 -3.92
CA THR A 295 12.20 -21.19 -4.13
C THR A 295 11.97 -22.14 -2.96
N ASN A 296 12.96 -22.30 -2.08
CA ASN A 296 12.86 -23.12 -0.89
C ASN A 296 12.76 -22.23 0.35
N THR A 297 11.60 -22.25 0.99
CA THR A 297 11.28 -21.46 2.18
C THR A 297 11.40 -22.25 3.49
N THR A 298 11.95 -23.47 3.44
CA THR A 298 12.22 -24.23 4.67
C THR A 298 13.35 -23.58 5.45
N PHE A 299 13.01 -23.08 6.64
CA PHE A 299 13.99 -22.57 7.59
C PHE A 299 14.81 -23.71 8.21
N LEU A 300 16.10 -23.46 8.39
CA LEU A 300 16.93 -24.20 9.32
C LEU A 300 16.58 -23.73 10.73
N GLU A 301 16.32 -24.67 11.63
CA GLU A 301 16.01 -24.42 13.04
C GLU A 301 17.19 -24.86 13.93
N GLN A 302 17.16 -24.43 15.19
CA GLN A 302 18.16 -24.84 16.17
C GLN A 302 18.07 -26.35 16.47
N PRO A 303 19.21 -27.03 16.76
CA PRO A 303 20.56 -26.48 16.83
C PRO A 303 21.20 -26.31 15.43
N PHE A 304 21.86 -25.17 15.23
CA PHE A 304 22.56 -24.88 13.97
C PHE A 304 23.90 -25.63 13.88
N SER A 305 24.31 -25.93 12.65
CA SER A 305 25.64 -26.49 12.41
C SER A 305 26.74 -25.47 12.74
N GLU A 306 27.91 -25.96 13.15
CA GLU A 306 29.09 -25.12 13.43
C GLU A 306 29.46 -24.23 12.23
N LYS A 307 29.29 -24.76 11.00
CA LYS A 307 29.53 -24.00 9.77
C LYS A 307 28.61 -22.79 9.63
N GLU A 308 27.31 -22.94 9.91
CA GLU A 308 26.34 -21.83 9.79
C GLU A 308 26.56 -20.77 10.88
N LEU A 309 26.94 -21.20 12.09
CA LEU A 309 27.27 -20.31 13.19
C LEU A 309 28.57 -19.52 12.89
N ASP A 310 29.62 -20.19 12.45
CA ASP A 310 30.88 -19.56 12.06
C ASP A 310 30.67 -18.56 10.90
N HIS A 311 29.79 -18.91 9.96
CA HIS A 311 29.42 -18.04 8.85
C HIS A 311 28.68 -16.76 9.30
N TYR A 312 27.90 -16.83 10.37
CA TYR A 312 27.28 -15.64 10.97
C TYR A 312 28.28 -14.82 11.78
N ILE A 313 29.00 -15.47 12.70
CA ILE A 313 29.90 -14.82 13.68
C ILE A 313 31.03 -14.02 13.00
N ARG A 314 31.50 -14.46 11.84
CA ARG A 314 32.58 -13.78 11.11
C ARG A 314 32.17 -12.52 10.36
N ARG A 315 30.87 -12.27 10.20
CA ARG A 315 30.37 -11.15 9.41
C ARG A 315 30.18 -9.88 10.23
N GLU A 316 30.33 -8.77 9.55
CA GLU A 316 30.12 -7.43 10.11
C GLU A 316 28.72 -6.92 9.78
N HIS A 317 27.97 -6.52 10.80
CA HIS A 317 26.68 -5.86 10.62
C HIS A 317 26.87 -4.42 10.13
N ILE A 318 26.28 -4.07 8.98
CA ILE A 318 26.38 -2.73 8.41
C ILE A 318 25.62 -1.73 9.29
N GLN A 319 26.30 -0.66 9.66
CA GLN A 319 25.82 0.36 10.58
C GLN A 319 25.66 1.72 9.92
N GLY A 320 24.71 2.50 10.43
CA GLY A 320 24.58 3.91 10.09
C GLY A 320 25.67 4.74 10.76
N VAL A 321 25.94 5.94 10.24
CA VAL A 321 26.99 6.83 10.75
C VAL A 321 26.78 7.22 12.23
N ASP A 322 25.53 7.18 12.71
CA ASP A 322 25.14 7.62 14.06
C ASP A 322 24.76 6.47 15.02
N SER A 323 25.05 5.19 14.70
CA SER A 323 24.64 4.08 15.58
C SER A 323 25.63 3.85 16.72
N ASP A 324 25.12 3.86 17.96
CA ASP A 324 25.87 3.45 19.15
C ASP A 324 26.36 2.00 19.01
N HIS A 325 27.68 1.80 19.14
CA HIS A 325 28.36 0.51 19.02
C HIS A 325 27.91 -0.56 20.03
N ALA A 326 27.07 -0.22 21.00
CA ALA A 326 26.63 -1.11 22.09
C ALA A 326 25.43 -2.00 21.73
N ALA A 327 24.71 -1.73 20.63
CA ALA A 327 23.47 -2.45 20.28
C ALA A 327 23.69 -3.73 19.44
N THR A 328 24.94 -4.16 19.25
CA THR A 328 25.34 -5.09 18.17
C THR A 328 26.15 -6.30 18.63
N GLU A 329 26.13 -6.62 19.92
CA GLU A 329 26.64 -7.93 20.36
C GLU A 329 25.70 -9.03 19.84
N ASN A 330 26.17 -9.79 18.84
CA ASN A 330 25.61 -11.01 18.24
C ASN A 330 24.12 -11.23 18.51
N ARG A 331 23.27 -10.69 17.64
CA ARG A 331 21.83 -10.90 17.72
C ARG A 331 21.53 -12.40 17.74
N ALA A 332 20.70 -12.82 18.68
CA ALA A 332 20.31 -14.22 18.80
C ALA A 332 19.51 -14.63 17.56
N ILE A 333 20.03 -15.63 16.84
CA ILE A 333 19.41 -16.16 15.63
C ILE A 333 18.37 -17.21 16.04
N SER A 334 17.14 -17.00 15.60
CA SER A 334 16.05 -17.96 15.77
C SER A 334 16.05 -19.00 14.65
N ARG A 335 16.23 -18.56 13.40
CA ARG A 335 16.17 -19.40 12.20
C ARG A 335 17.08 -18.88 11.09
N ILE A 336 17.52 -19.77 10.21
CA ILE A 336 18.37 -19.43 9.05
C ILE A 336 17.66 -19.87 7.77
N LEU A 337 17.71 -19.05 6.72
CA LEU A 337 17.18 -19.40 5.41
C LEU A 337 18.22 -19.21 4.32
N CYS A 338 18.38 -20.21 3.45
CA CYS A 338 19.26 -20.11 2.29
C CYS A 338 18.58 -19.32 1.16
N ILE A 339 19.33 -18.40 0.57
CA ILE A 339 18.87 -17.54 -0.53
C ILE A 339 19.90 -17.51 -1.64
N ASN A 340 19.48 -17.09 -2.83
CA ASN A 340 20.33 -16.82 -3.97
C ASN A 340 20.30 -15.33 -4.31
N SER A 341 21.42 -14.81 -4.79
CA SER A 341 21.50 -13.47 -5.37
C SER A 341 20.62 -13.37 -6.62
N SER A 342 19.96 -12.23 -6.80
CA SER A 342 19.20 -11.94 -8.02
C SER A 342 20.04 -11.33 -9.14
N TYR A 343 21.30 -10.96 -8.88
CA TYR A 343 22.20 -10.36 -9.88
C TYR A 343 22.55 -11.33 -11.03
N ASP A 344 22.35 -12.63 -10.85
CA ASP A 344 22.59 -13.65 -11.87
C ASP A 344 21.55 -13.67 -13.00
N VAL A 345 20.39 -13.05 -12.79
CA VAL A 345 19.24 -13.12 -13.71
C VAL A 345 19.15 -11.89 -14.63
N VAL A 346 19.80 -10.79 -14.29
CA VAL A 346 19.57 -9.48 -14.93
C VAL A 346 20.56 -9.14 -16.05
N ASP A 347 21.69 -9.85 -16.18
CA ASP A 347 22.73 -9.51 -17.17
C ASP A 347 22.93 -10.59 -18.24
N HIS A 348 22.08 -10.58 -19.27
CA HIS A 348 22.13 -11.54 -20.39
C HIS A 348 23.29 -11.27 -21.39
N HIS A 349 23.95 -10.11 -21.29
CA HIS A 349 25.02 -9.69 -22.24
C HIS A 349 26.43 -10.14 -21.84
N LEU A 350 26.60 -10.77 -20.67
CA LEU A 350 27.86 -11.37 -20.22
C LEU A 350 27.82 -12.91 -20.23
N SER A 351 27.00 -13.48 -21.10
CA SER A 351 26.84 -14.93 -21.31
C SER A 351 28.10 -15.54 -21.96
N ALA A 352 29.17 -15.64 -21.19
CA ALA A 352 30.24 -16.61 -21.42
C ALA A 352 29.85 -17.96 -20.78
N PRO A 353 30.39 -19.10 -21.27
CA PRO A 353 29.90 -20.42 -20.89
C PRO A 353 30.12 -20.70 -19.40
N LEU A 354 29.04 -21.12 -18.73
CA LEU A 354 28.95 -21.93 -17.51
C LEU A 354 30.29 -22.20 -16.80
N ASP A 355 30.55 -21.40 -15.76
CA ASP A 355 31.38 -21.82 -14.64
C ASP A 355 30.58 -21.55 -13.37
N ASP A 356 30.60 -22.52 -12.45
CA ASP A 356 29.74 -22.74 -11.27
C ASP A 356 29.87 -21.68 -10.15
N MET A 357 30.29 -20.47 -10.51
CA MET A 357 30.87 -19.45 -9.62
C MET A 357 30.03 -18.16 -9.50
N ARG A 358 28.85 -18.11 -10.12
CA ARG A 358 27.99 -16.90 -10.06
C ARG A 358 26.77 -17.00 -9.17
N ASN A 359 26.27 -18.19 -8.82
CA ASN A 359 25.25 -18.30 -7.77
C ASN A 359 25.87 -17.86 -6.45
N VAL A 360 25.79 -16.56 -6.14
CA VAL A 360 26.28 -16.04 -4.86
C VAL A 360 25.25 -16.46 -3.83
N GLU A 361 25.43 -17.69 -3.33
CA GLU A 361 24.66 -18.26 -2.25
C GLU A 361 24.72 -17.30 -1.05
N GLY A 362 23.57 -17.04 -0.44
CA GLY A 362 23.42 -16.17 0.70
C GLY A 362 22.60 -16.80 1.81
N ARG A 363 22.50 -16.05 2.90
CA ARG A 363 21.73 -16.41 4.08
C ARG A 363 20.86 -15.24 4.51
N ILE A 364 19.68 -15.57 5.01
CA ILE A 364 18.88 -14.72 5.87
C ILE A 364 19.00 -15.29 7.28
N TRP A 365 19.32 -14.42 8.24
CA TRP A 365 19.30 -14.71 9.67
C TRP A 365 18.11 -14.02 10.28
N LEU A 366 17.08 -14.80 10.64
CA LEU A 366 15.93 -14.31 11.39
C LEU A 366 16.32 -14.22 12.86
N TYR A 367 16.09 -13.07 13.47
CA TYR A 367 16.41 -12.83 14.88
C TYR A 367 15.21 -13.11 15.78
N ASP A 368 15.44 -13.22 17.09
CA ASP A 368 14.38 -13.47 18.08
C ASP A 368 13.37 -12.31 18.20
N ASP A 369 13.76 -11.10 17.81
CA ASP A 369 12.90 -9.91 17.83
C ASP A 369 11.96 -9.80 16.61
N GLY A 370 12.00 -10.77 15.71
CA GLY A 370 11.20 -10.80 14.48
C GLY A 370 11.79 -9.99 13.32
N THR A 371 12.90 -9.28 13.53
CA THR A 371 13.68 -8.66 12.45
C THR A 371 14.65 -9.67 11.85
N PHE A 372 15.29 -9.31 10.73
CA PHE A 372 16.27 -10.20 10.11
C PHE A 372 17.38 -9.45 9.40
N GLY A 373 18.51 -10.11 9.25
CA GLY A 373 19.60 -9.66 8.39
C GLY A 373 19.77 -10.59 7.20
N PHE A 374 20.34 -10.07 6.11
CA PHE A 374 20.77 -10.92 5.00
C PHE A 374 22.19 -10.58 4.57
N GLY A 375 22.86 -11.56 3.98
CA GLY A 375 24.23 -11.44 3.49
C GLY A 375 24.55 -12.53 2.49
N PHE A 376 25.54 -12.27 1.65
CA PHE A 376 25.97 -13.18 0.59
C PHE A 376 27.35 -13.74 0.89
N SER A 377 27.70 -14.91 0.36
CA SER A 377 29.01 -15.53 0.62
C SER A 377 30.18 -14.72 0.08
N GLY A 378 29.94 -13.88 -0.94
CA GLY A 378 30.92 -12.95 -1.48
C GLY A 378 31.14 -11.67 -0.68
N SER A 379 30.30 -11.39 0.33
CA SER A 379 30.41 -10.21 1.19
C SER A 379 30.60 -10.61 2.65
N ASN A 380 31.49 -9.89 3.35
CA ASN A 380 31.68 -10.08 4.80
C ASN A 380 30.69 -9.24 5.63
N SER A 381 29.58 -8.84 5.01
CA SER A 381 28.64 -7.86 5.54
C SER A 381 27.25 -8.47 5.75
N ILE A 382 26.53 -8.00 6.76
CA ILE A 382 25.11 -8.27 6.97
C ILE A 382 24.35 -6.96 6.89
N ILE A 383 23.36 -6.89 6.00
CA ILE A 383 22.38 -5.80 5.97
C ILE A 383 21.25 -6.19 6.90
N ASP A 384 21.18 -5.54 8.06
CA ASP A 384 20.07 -5.70 8.99
C ASP A 384 18.85 -4.91 8.52
N LEU A 385 17.73 -5.59 8.46
CA LEU A 385 16.44 -5.03 8.07
C LEU A 385 15.55 -4.84 9.29
N LYS A 386 14.94 -3.65 9.39
CA LYS A 386 13.93 -3.30 10.39
C LYS A 386 12.63 -2.91 9.70
N HIS A 387 11.54 -2.97 10.46
CA HIS A 387 10.23 -2.58 9.96
C HIS A 387 10.19 -1.09 9.56
N VAL A 388 9.51 -0.77 8.46
CA VAL A 388 9.21 0.62 8.10
C VAL A 388 8.01 1.16 8.89
N SER A 389 7.03 0.30 9.15
CA SER A 389 5.84 0.61 9.94
C SER A 389 5.51 -0.50 10.94
N SER A 390 4.87 -0.13 12.04
CA SER A 390 4.22 -1.06 12.97
C SER A 390 2.85 -0.48 13.33
N ASP A 391 1.83 -1.34 13.36
CA ASP A 391 0.45 -0.98 13.73
C ASP A 391 -0.10 0.21 12.91
N GLY A 392 0.29 0.29 11.63
CA GLY A 392 -0.11 1.36 10.73
C GLY A 392 0.56 2.72 10.98
N CYS A 393 1.62 2.79 11.80
CA CYS A 393 2.43 3.98 12.02
C CYS A 393 3.85 3.82 11.49
N ILE A 394 4.39 4.84 10.82
CA ILE A 394 5.80 4.86 10.36
C ILE A 394 6.79 4.96 11.54
N LEU A 395 7.78 4.07 11.57
CA LEU A 395 8.84 4.01 12.58
C LEU A 395 10.03 4.91 12.23
N ASP A 396 10.64 5.51 13.26
CA ASP A 396 11.77 6.47 13.16
C ASP A 396 11.49 7.64 12.20
N ALA A 397 10.24 8.13 12.21
CA ALA A 397 9.82 9.22 11.36
C ALA A 397 10.43 10.56 11.80
N LEU A 398 11.03 11.28 10.86
CA LEU A 398 11.38 12.69 10.99
C LEU A 398 10.28 13.52 10.32
N HIS A 399 9.71 14.44 11.09
CA HIS A 399 8.66 15.37 10.67
C HIS A 399 9.22 16.67 10.12
#